data_AF-A0A4V3KSF1-F1
#
_entry.id   AF-A0A4V3KSF1-F1
#
_cell.length_a   1.000
_cell.length_b   1.000
_cell.length_c   1.000
_cell.angle_alpha   90.00
_cell.angle_beta   90.00
_cell.angle_gamma   90.00
#
_symmetry.space_group_name_H-M   'P 1'
#
loop_
_entity.id
_entity.type
_entity.pdbx_description
1 polymer ?
#
loop_
_entity_poly.entity_id
_entity_poly.type
_entity_poly.pdbx_seq_one_letter_code
_entity_poly.pdbx_strand_id
1 'polypeptide(L)'
;RTRFGRYVFAIGGNPEAASLAGINTRWVTMKVFMIMGVLASISAAISSARLNAATNALGTLDELLVIAAAVIGGTSLAGGSGTVLGAMLGALLMQSLQSG
;
A
#
# COMPACT_ATOMS: atom_id res chain seq x y z
N ARG A 1 -15.75 8.69 -5.41
CA ARG A 1 -14.46 9.05 -4.74
C ARG A 1 -14.77 9.40 -3.28
N THR A 2 -14.25 8.66 -2.29
CA THR A 2 -14.59 8.85 -0.87
C THR A 2 -13.90 10.10 -0.29
N ARG A 3 -14.47 10.71 0.77
CA ARG A 3 -13.84 11.85 1.47
C ARG A 3 -12.45 11.48 2.01
N PHE A 4 -12.31 10.28 2.56
CA PHE A 4 -11.04 9.74 3.06
C PHE A 4 -9.97 9.70 1.96
N GLY A 5 -10.29 9.16 0.78
CA GLY A 5 -9.36 9.11 -0.34
C GLY A 5 -8.87 10.50 -0.77
N ARG A 6 -9.77 11.51 -0.81
CA ARG A 6 -9.37 12.88 -1.17
C ARG A 6 -8.35 13.47 -0.20
N TYR A 7 -8.51 13.21 1.10
CA TYR A 7 -7.53 13.65 2.10
C TYR A 7 -6.20 12.93 1.96
N VAL A 8 -6.21 11.62 1.71
CA VAL A 8 -4.98 10.84 1.49
C VAL A 8 -4.21 11.35 0.27
N PHE A 9 -4.88 11.62 -0.85
CA PHE A 9 -4.25 12.21 -2.04
C PHE A 9 -3.71 13.62 -1.81
N ALA A 10 -4.46 14.47 -1.10
CA ALA A 10 -4.03 15.83 -0.78
C ALA A 10 -2.76 15.85 0.09
N ILE A 11 -2.71 15.00 1.13
CA ILE A 11 -1.55 14.86 2.01
C ILE A 11 -0.35 14.29 1.24
N GLY A 12 -0.58 13.34 0.34
CA GLY A 12 0.48 12.74 -0.46
C GLY A 12 1.11 13.70 -1.47
N GLY A 13 0.38 14.71 -1.96
CA GLY A 13 0.93 15.71 -2.89
C GLY A 13 1.68 16.82 -2.18
N ASN A 14 1.08 17.40 -1.13
CA ASN A 14 1.73 18.38 -0.28
C ASN A 14 1.18 18.33 1.15
N PRO A 15 1.92 17.76 2.12
CA PRO A 15 1.45 17.60 3.49
C PRO A 15 1.31 18.94 4.24
N GLU A 16 2.18 19.92 3.94
CA GLU A 16 2.11 21.25 4.54
C GLU A 16 0.86 21.99 4.08
N ALA A 17 0.59 21.99 2.77
CA ALA A 17 -0.63 22.59 2.21
C ALA A 17 -1.90 21.91 2.73
N ALA A 18 -1.88 20.58 2.92
CA ALA A 18 -3.00 19.86 3.49
C ALA A 18 -3.28 20.27 4.95
N SER A 19 -2.23 20.50 5.74
CA SER A 19 -2.38 20.98 7.12
C SER A 19 -2.92 22.41 7.20
N LEU A 20 -2.45 23.30 6.31
CA LEU A 20 -2.95 24.67 6.16
C LEU A 20 -4.42 24.72 5.69
N ALA A 21 -4.85 23.74 4.91
CA ALA A 21 -6.24 23.56 4.48
C ALA A 21 -7.18 23.00 5.56
N GLY A 22 -6.70 22.85 6.81
CA GLY A 22 -7.49 22.33 7.94
C GLY A 22 -7.66 20.82 7.96
N ILE A 23 -6.91 20.08 7.14
CA ILE A 23 -6.91 18.61 7.17
C ILE A 23 -5.99 18.16 8.30
N ASN A 24 -6.54 17.37 9.23
CA ASN A 24 -5.73 16.79 10.31
C ASN A 24 -4.85 15.66 9.76
N THR A 25 -3.69 16.03 9.23
CA THR A 25 -2.74 15.13 8.57
C THR A 25 -2.34 13.97 9.48
N ARG A 26 -2.06 14.24 10.77
CA ARG A 26 -1.73 13.23 11.78
C ARG A 26 -2.81 12.15 11.91
N TRP A 27 -4.08 12.54 12.02
CA TRP A 27 -5.19 11.59 12.16
C TRP A 27 -5.43 10.77 10.89
N VAL A 28 -5.27 11.38 9.72
CA VAL A 28 -5.41 10.65 8.45
C VAL A 28 -4.26 9.65 8.29
N THR A 29 -3.03 10.05 8.57
CA THR A 29 -1.86 9.16 8.53
C THR A 29 -2.01 8.00 9.52
N MET A 30 -2.45 8.26 10.75
CA MET A 30 -2.75 7.19 11.72
C MET A 30 -3.79 6.20 11.20
N LYS A 31 -4.89 6.68 10.59
CA LYS A 31 -5.89 5.80 9.98
C LYS A 31 -5.34 4.96 8.83
N VAL A 32 -4.46 5.54 8.01
CA VAL A 32 -3.79 4.80 6.92
C VAL A 32 -2.94 3.68 7.49
N PHE A 33 -2.10 3.95 8.50
CA PHE A 33 -1.29 2.92 9.15
C PHE A 33 -2.13 1.85 9.84
N MET A 34 -3.25 2.22 10.46
CA MET A 34 -4.17 1.25 11.07
C MET A 34 -4.79 0.31 10.03
N ILE A 35 -5.22 0.84 8.87
CA ILE A 35 -5.74 0.02 7.76
C ILE A 35 -4.63 -0.90 7.21
N MET A 36 -3.42 -0.38 7.04
CA MET A 36 -2.27 -1.19 6.60
C MET A 36 -1.93 -2.31 7.57
N GLY A 37 -1.95 -2.05 8.89
CA GLY A 37 -1.75 -3.08 9.91
C GLY A 37 -2.79 -4.18 9.84
N VAL A 38 -4.07 -3.83 9.64
CA VAL A 38 -5.14 -4.83 9.46
C VAL A 38 -4.90 -5.67 8.21
N LEU A 39 -4.60 -5.05 7.07
CA LEU A 39 -4.33 -5.76 5.81
C LEU A 39 -3.10 -6.68 5.92
N ALA A 40 -2.03 -6.19 6.54
CA ALA A 40 -0.81 -6.96 6.78
C ALA A 40 -1.08 -8.16 7.70
N SER A 41 -1.87 -7.99 8.76
CA SER A 41 -2.22 -9.08 9.67
C SER A 41 -3.02 -10.18 8.97
N ILE A 42 -3.96 -9.81 8.09
CA ILE A 42 -4.73 -10.76 7.27
C ILE A 42 -3.81 -11.49 6.30
N SER A 43 -2.94 -10.78 5.60
CA SER A 43 -1.97 -11.38 4.68
C SER A 43 -1.04 -12.35 5.40
N ALA A 44 -0.49 -11.96 6.56
CA ALA A 44 0.38 -12.79 7.37
C ALA A 44 -0.35 -14.05 7.87
N ALA A 45 -1.59 -13.93 8.34
CA ALA A 45 -2.40 -15.07 8.75
C ALA A 45 -2.60 -16.07 7.60
N ILE A 46 -2.94 -15.59 6.39
CA ILE A 46 -3.09 -16.44 5.21
C ILE A 46 -1.76 -17.11 4.83
N SER A 47 -0.67 -16.36 4.81
CA SER A 47 0.67 -16.90 4.51
C SER A 47 1.12 -17.95 5.53
N SER A 48 0.89 -17.72 6.81
CA SER A 48 1.20 -18.69 7.88
C SER A 48 0.38 -19.97 7.77
N ALA A 49 -0.91 -19.87 7.40
CA ALA A 49 -1.78 -21.03 7.20
C ALA A 49 -1.36 -21.85 5.98
N ARG A 50 -0.78 -21.21 4.94
CA ARG A 50 -0.28 -21.91 3.76
C ARG A 50 1.04 -22.63 3.99
N LEU A 51 2.01 -22.01 4.66
CA LEU A 51 3.36 -22.59 4.76
C LEU A 51 3.54 -23.62 5.89
N ASN A 52 2.68 -23.66 6.92
CA ASN A 52 2.85 -24.49 8.13
C ASN A 52 4.22 -24.36 8.85
N ALA A 53 5.10 -23.47 8.37
CA ALA A 53 6.45 -23.23 8.85
C ALA A 53 6.81 -21.76 8.66
N ALA A 54 7.05 -21.04 9.76
CA ALA A 54 7.56 -19.68 9.73
C ALA A 54 9.09 -19.73 9.53
N THR A 55 9.55 -19.70 8.29
CA THR A 55 10.97 -19.47 8.01
C THR A 55 11.30 -17.98 8.10
N ASN A 56 12.46 -17.61 8.63
CA ASN A 56 12.90 -16.21 8.74
C ASN A 56 13.04 -15.51 7.36
N ALA A 57 13.07 -16.29 6.27
CA ALA A 57 13.13 -15.79 4.90
C ALA A 57 11.73 -15.48 4.29
N LEU A 58 10.63 -15.73 5.01
CA LEU A 58 9.29 -15.40 4.53
C LEU A 58 9.15 -13.89 4.34
N GLY A 59 8.80 -13.46 3.12
CA GLY A 59 8.63 -12.05 2.79
C GLY A 59 9.93 -11.31 2.46
N THR A 60 11.08 -11.97 2.53
CA THR A 60 12.35 -11.35 2.09
C THR A 60 12.31 -11.17 0.57
N LEU A 61 12.55 -9.95 0.09
CA LEU A 61 12.36 -9.49 -1.30
C LEU A 61 10.91 -9.28 -1.76
N ASP A 62 9.91 -9.88 -1.11
CA ASP A 62 8.49 -9.61 -1.42
C ASP A 62 8.13 -8.14 -1.19
N GLU A 63 8.72 -7.49 -0.19
CA GLU A 63 8.56 -6.05 0.06
C GLU A 63 8.96 -5.23 -1.17
N LEU A 64 10.12 -5.55 -1.76
CA LEU A 64 10.63 -4.86 -2.94
C LEU A 64 9.77 -5.16 -4.18
N LEU A 65 9.31 -6.40 -4.34
CA LEU A 65 8.38 -6.80 -5.40
C LEU A 65 7.05 -6.06 -5.29
N VAL A 66 6.50 -5.91 -4.08
CA VAL A 66 5.25 -5.17 -3.85
C VAL A 66 5.42 -3.69 -4.19
N ILE A 67 6.54 -3.07 -3.82
CA ILE A 67 6.85 -1.68 -4.19
C ILE A 67 6.95 -1.56 -5.73
N ALA A 68 7.68 -2.47 -6.38
CA ALA A 68 7.82 -2.47 -7.84
C ALA A 68 6.46 -2.67 -8.54
N ALA A 69 5.61 -3.55 -8.03
CA ALA A 69 4.27 -3.80 -8.55
C ALA A 69 3.38 -2.54 -8.48
N ALA A 70 3.45 -1.80 -7.35
CA ALA A 70 2.72 -0.56 -7.18
C ALA A 70 3.20 0.54 -8.15
N VAL A 71 4.50 0.63 -8.40
CA VAL A 71 5.11 1.58 -9.35
C VAL A 71 4.78 1.22 -10.79
N ILE A 72 4.86 -0.05 -11.17
CA ILE A 72 4.40 -0.56 -12.48
C ILE A 72 2.91 -0.25 -12.68
N GLY A 73 2.12 -0.39 -11.61
CA GLY A 73 0.71 -0.01 -11.57
C GLY A 73 0.43 1.51 -11.64
N GLY A 74 1.47 2.35 -11.73
CA GLY A 74 1.35 3.79 -11.89
C GLY A 74 1.26 4.59 -10.58
N THR A 75 1.67 4.02 -9.44
CA THR A 75 1.70 4.72 -8.15
C THR A 75 3.02 5.49 -8.00
N SER A 76 2.94 6.77 -7.64
CA SER A 76 4.12 7.62 -7.41
C SER A 76 4.79 7.33 -6.06
N LEU A 77 6.11 7.16 -6.05
CA LEU A 77 6.91 7.07 -4.82
C LEU A 77 6.94 8.39 -4.04
N ALA A 78 6.87 9.53 -4.75
CA ALA A 78 6.82 10.86 -4.16
C ALA A 78 5.46 11.18 -3.52
N GLY A 79 4.44 10.33 -3.75
CA GLY A 79 3.08 10.55 -3.25
C GLY A 79 2.21 11.42 -4.17
N GLY A 80 0.94 11.57 -3.80
CA GLY A 80 -0.01 12.50 -4.43
C GLY A 80 -0.60 12.05 -5.77
N SER A 81 -0.08 10.98 -6.37
CA SER A 81 -0.54 10.43 -7.65
C SER A 81 -0.50 8.90 -7.64
N GLY A 82 -1.48 8.29 -8.31
CA GLY A 82 -1.66 6.83 -8.40
C GLY A 82 -3.12 6.41 -8.26
N THR A 83 -3.43 5.15 -8.53
CA THR A 83 -4.76 4.58 -8.29
C THR A 83 -4.64 3.19 -7.67
N VAL A 84 -5.58 2.86 -6.76
CA VAL A 84 -5.63 1.53 -6.13
C VAL A 84 -5.81 0.44 -7.18
N LEU A 85 -6.65 0.68 -8.20
CA LEU A 85 -6.86 -0.27 -9.30
C LEU A 85 -5.58 -0.52 -10.10
N GLY A 86 -4.81 0.53 -10.39
CA GLY A 86 -3.52 0.39 -11.08
C GLY A 86 -2.53 -0.45 -10.28
N ALA A 87 -2.40 -0.19 -8.97
CA ALA A 87 -1.54 -0.99 -8.09
C ALA A 87 -1.98 -2.46 -8.01
N MET A 88 -3.29 -2.74 -7.97
CA MET A 88 -3.81 -4.11 -7.99
C MET A 88 -3.49 -4.83 -9.32
N LEU A 89 -3.64 -4.14 -10.46
CA LEU A 89 -3.27 -4.70 -11.77
C LEU A 89 -1.77 -4.97 -11.86
N GLY A 90 -0.92 -4.07 -11.36
CA GLY A 90 0.53 -4.27 -11.29
C GLY A 90 0.91 -5.47 -10.42
N ALA A 91 0.26 -5.65 -9.27
CA ALA A 91 0.45 -6.81 -8.41
C ALA A 91 0.01 -8.12 -9.07
N LEU A 92 -1.13 -8.13 -9.78
CA LEU A 92 -1.61 -9.29 -10.54
C LEU A 92 -0.64 -9.67 -11.67
N LEU A 93 -0.11 -8.70 -12.39
CA LEU A 93 0.89 -8.92 -13.44
C LEU A 93 2.19 -9.51 -12.86
N MET A 94 2.73 -8.92 -11.79
CA MET A 94 3.93 -9.42 -11.11
C MET A 94 3.72 -10.85 -10.59
N GLN A 95 2.58 -11.12 -9.96
CA GLN A 95 2.26 -12.46 -9.48
C GLN A 95 2.14 -13.48 -10.63
N SER A 96 1.56 -13.07 -11.76
CA SER A 96 1.42 -13.93 -12.94
C SER A 96 2.78 -14.29 -13.53
N LEU A 97 3.71 -13.33 -13.59
CA LEU A 97 5.09 -13.54 -14.05
C LEU A 97 5.89 -14.44 -13.10
N GLN A 98 5.60 -14.41 -11.80
CA GLN A 98 6.26 -15.25 -10.80
C GLN A 98 5.69 -16.68 -10.75
N SER A 99 4.42 -16.87 -11.13
CA SER A 99 3.73 -18.17 -11.13
C SER A 99 3.73 -18.92 -12.46
N GLY A 100 4.15 -18.25 -13.54
CA GLY A 100 4.34 -18.86 -14.87
C GLY A 100 5.78 -19.27 -15.08
#